data_AF-A0A0S8F8V8-F1
#
_entry.id   AF-A0A0S8F8V8-F1
#
_cell.length_a   1.000
_cell.length_b   1.000
_cell.length_c   1.000
_cell.angle_alpha   90.00
_cell.angle_beta   90.00
_cell.angle_gamma   90.00
#
_symmetry.space_group_name_H-M   'P 1'
#
loop_
_entity.id
_entity.type
_entity.pdbx_description
1 polymer ?
#
loop_
_entity_poly.entity_id
_entity_poly.type
_entity_poly.pdbx_seq_one_letter_code
_entity_poly.pdbx_strand_id
1 'polypeptide(L)' 'SVQGHRLNDVMKVLTIIATIFIPLSFFTGLYGMNFNTDISPWNMPELNTRYGYPALLLLLVGVASGMLVFFKRRGWF' A
#
# COMPACT_ATOMS: atom_id res chain seq x y z
N SER A 1 -8.74 34.60 8.86
CA SER A 1 -8.69 33.13 9.05
C SER A 1 -7.74 32.41 8.09
N VAL A 2 -6.61 33.02 7.70
CA VAL A 2 -5.63 32.42 6.74
C VAL A 2 -4.88 31.23 7.35
N GLN A 3 -4.70 31.18 8.67
CA GLN A 3 -4.07 30.05 9.37
C GLN A 3 -4.88 28.75 9.29
N GLY A 4 -6.22 28.82 9.28
CA GLY A 4 -7.08 27.63 9.20
C GLY A 4 -7.00 26.92 7.85
N HIS A 5 -6.88 27.66 6.75
CA HIS A 5 -6.72 27.09 5.41
C HIS A 5 -5.40 26.32 5.25
N ARG A 6 -4.28 26.89 5.74
CA ARG A 6 -2.97 26.22 5.71
C ARG A 6 -2.93 24.92 6.50
N LEU A 7 -3.56 24.89 7.68
CA LEU A 7 -3.67 23.65 8.48
C LEU A 7 -4.53 22.60 7.77
N ASN A 8 -5.63 23.00 7.16
CA ASN A 8 -6.47 22.10 6.38
C ASN A 8 -5.72 21.49 5.18
N ASP A 9 -4.92 22.29 4.48
CA ASP A 9 -4.12 21.83 3.34
C ASP A 9 -3.03 20.85 3.77
N VAL A 10 -2.33 21.12 4.87
CA VAL A 10 -1.31 20.21 5.42
C VAL A 10 -1.94 18.89 5.85
N MET A 11 -3.06 18.94 6.56
CA MET A 11 -3.78 17.73 6.98
C MET A 11 -4.27 16.93 5.77
N LYS A 12 -4.77 17.60 4.72
CA LYS A 12 -5.19 16.95 3.47
C LYS A 12 -4.04 16.19 2.81
N VAL A 13 -2.86 16.81 2.68
CA VAL A 13 -1.67 16.17 2.11
C VAL A 13 -1.22 14.98 2.95
N LEU A 14 -1.16 15.15 4.28
CA LEU A 14 -0.76 14.07 5.19
C LEU A 14 -1.71 12.88 5.12
N THR A 15 -3.02 13.12 5.09
CA THR A 15 -4.03 12.06 4.96
C THR A 15 -3.92 11.33 3.63
N ILE A 16 -3.67 12.04 2.51
CA ILE A 16 -3.46 11.41 1.20
C ILE A 16 -2.23 10.49 1.25
N ILE A 17 -1.09 10.98 1.76
CA ILE A 17 0.14 10.19 1.88
C ILE A 17 -0.10 8.96 2.78
N ALA A 18 -0.69 9.13 3.96
CA ALA A 18 -0.96 8.05 4.89
C ALA A 18 -1.91 6.99 4.30
N THR A 19 -2.97 7.42 3.62
CA THR A 19 -3.94 6.47 3.02
C THR A 19 -3.32 5.63 1.92
N ILE A 20 -2.30 6.13 1.23
CA ILE A 20 -1.52 5.37 0.25
C ILE A 20 -0.53 4.45 0.98
N PHE A 21 0.26 4.98 1.91
CA PHE A 21 1.33 4.24 2.57
C PHE A 21 0.85 3.13 3.50
N ILE A 22 -0.25 3.30 4.23
CA ILE A 22 -0.75 2.30 5.20
C ILE A 22 -1.01 0.93 4.54
N PRO A 23 -1.82 0.81 3.47
CA PRO A 23 -2.05 -0.48 2.83
C PRO A 23 -0.78 -1.03 2.18
N LEU A 24 0.03 -0.18 1.54
CA LEU A 24 1.33 -0.57 0.98
C LEU A 24 2.24 -1.20 2.06
N SER A 25 2.41 -0.52 3.19
CA SER A 25 3.19 -0.98 4.34
C SER A 25 2.64 -2.27 4.94
N PHE A 26 1.31 -2.43 4.98
CA PHE A 26 0.68 -3.67 5.46
C PHE A 26 1.04 -4.86 4.55
N PHE A 27 0.95 -4.71 3.22
CA PHE A 27 1.32 -5.77 2.29
C PHE A 27 2.81 -6.10 2.35
N THR A 28 3.69 -5.09 2.39
CA THR A 28 5.14 -5.31 2.52
C THR A 28 5.50 -5.91 3.87
N GLY A 29 4.80 -5.52 4.95
CA GLY A 29 5.00 -6.06 6.29
C GLY A 29 4.57 -7.50 6.37
N LEU A 30 3.40 -7.84 5.81
CA LEU A 30 2.92 -9.22 5.71
C LEU A 30 3.91 -10.08 4.93
N TYR A 31 4.29 -9.70 3.70
CA TYR A 31 5.23 -10.48 2.89
C TYR A 31 6.71 -10.40 3.34
N GLY A 32 7.05 -9.46 4.22
CA GLY A 32 8.38 -9.31 4.81
C GLY A 32 8.59 -10.13 6.08
N MET A 33 7.55 -10.83 6.56
CA MET A 33 7.71 -11.77 7.67
C MET A 33 8.55 -12.97 7.21
N ASN A 34 9.40 -13.48 8.10
CA ASN A 34 10.25 -14.66 7.85
C ASN A 34 9.41 -15.95 7.81
N PHE A 35 8.53 -16.08 6.82
CA PHE A 35 7.74 -17.28 6.61
C PHE A 35 8.65 -18.41 6.12
N ASN A 36 8.80 -19.44 6.96
CA ASN A 36 9.53 -20.63 6.57
C ASN A 36 8.59 -21.56 5.79
N THR A 37 8.82 -21.65 4.48
CA THR A 37 8.02 -22.49 3.56
C THR A 37 8.27 -23.99 3.76
N ASP A 38 9.33 -24.37 4.48
CA ASP A 38 9.71 -25.77 4.71
C ASP A 38 8.91 -26.44 5.87
N ILE A 39 8.30 -25.65 6.76
CA ILE A 39 7.66 -26.17 7.99
C ILE A 39 6.16 -26.47 7.78
N SER A 40 5.50 -25.81 6.82
CA SER A 40 4.10 -26.07 6.50
C SER A 40 3.78 -25.66 5.05
N PRO A 41 3.13 -26.50 4.24
CA PRO A 41 2.70 -26.14 2.88
C PRO A 41 1.67 -25.01 2.84
N TRP A 42 1.10 -24.66 4.00
CA TRP A 42 0.17 -23.53 4.16
C TRP A 42 0.88 -22.22 4.54
N ASN A 43 2.19 -22.27 4.84
CA ASN A 43 3.00 -21.10 5.15
C ASN A 43 3.42 -20.43 3.83
N MET A 44 2.53 -19.59 3.27
CA MET A 44 2.77 -18.81 2.04
C MET A 44 3.32 -19.63 0.86
N PRO A 45 2.52 -20.52 0.25
CA PRO A 45 2.93 -21.28 -0.93
C PRO A 45 3.30 -20.38 -2.12
N GLU A 46 2.79 -19.14 -2.21
CA GLU A 46 3.16 -18.21 -3.29
C GLU A 46 4.62 -17.76 -3.23
N LEU A 47 5.28 -17.79 -2.06
CA LEU A 47 6.66 -17.31 -1.89
C LEU A 47 7.70 -18.20 -2.59
N ASN A 48 7.41 -19.51 -2.69
CA ASN A 48 8.27 -20.49 -3.36
C ASN A 48 8.01 -20.56 -4.88
N THR A 49 6.96 -19.88 -5.36
CA THR A 49 6.67 -19.81 -6.80
C THR A 49 7.58 -18.77 -7.48
N ARG A 50 8.06 -19.09 -8.69
CA ARG A 50 8.94 -18.21 -9.48
C ARG A 50 8.36 -16.80 -9.71
N TYR A 51 7.03 -16.65 -9.60
CA TYR A 51 6.31 -15.41 -9.86
C TYR A 51 5.70 -14.75 -8.62
N GLY A 52 5.90 -15.29 -7.40
CA GLY A 52 5.34 -14.72 -6.18
C GLY A 52 5.80 -13.28 -5.92
N TYR A 53 7.10 -13.02 -6.08
CA TYR A 53 7.66 -11.68 -5.91
C TYR A 53 7.20 -10.67 -7.00
N PRO A 54 7.23 -10.99 -8.30
CA PRO A 54 6.62 -10.16 -9.35
C PRO A 54 5.11 -9.91 -9.15
N ALA A 55 4.35 -10.92 -8.71
CA ALA A 55 2.91 -10.79 -8.47
C ALA A 55 2.61 -9.84 -7.31
N LEU A 56 3.40 -9.91 -6.22
CA LEU A 56 3.32 -8.95 -5.11
C LEU A 56 3.61 -7.52 -5.58
N LEU A 57 4.67 -7.33 -6.39
CA LEU A 57 4.98 -6.00 -6.93
C LEU A 57 3.85 -5.45 -7.80
N LEU A 58 3.25 -6.28 -8.66
CA LEU A 58 2.08 -5.89 -9.45
C LEU A 58 0.88 -5.53 -8.56
N LEU A 59 0.64 -6.29 -7.49
CA LEU A 59 -0.40 -5.98 -6.50
C LEU A 59 -0.13 -4.62 -5.83
N LEU A 60 1.09 -4.38 -5.35
CA LEU A 60 1.48 -3.12 -4.71
C LEU A 60 1.32 -1.92 -5.65
N VAL A 61 1.78 -2.06 -6.89
CA VAL A 61 1.62 -1.03 -7.93
C VAL A 61 0.13 -0.83 -8.27
N GLY A 62 -0.64 -1.90 -8.34
CA GLY A 62 -2.09 -1.87 -8.58
C GLY A 62 -2.85 -1.14 -7.46
N VAL A 63 -2.51 -1.41 -6.19
CA VAL A 63 -3.10 -0.73 -5.03
C VAL A 63 -2.71 0.74 -5.01
N ALA A 64 -1.43 1.06 -5.25
CA ALA A 64 -0.96 2.45 -5.29
C ALA A 64 -1.64 3.26 -6.40
N SER A 65 -1.69 2.71 -7.62
CA SER A 65 -2.35 3.35 -8.76
C SER A 65 -3.87 3.43 -8.58
N GLY A 66 -4.50 2.40 -8.02
CA GLY A 66 -5.92 2.39 -7.67
C GLY A 66 -6.29 3.49 -6.68
N MET A 67 -5.49 3.66 -5.61
CA MET A 67 -5.64 4.75 -4.64
C MET A 67 -5.46 6.12 -5.30
N LEU A 68 -4.42 6.30 -6.12
CA LEU A 68 -4.19 7.55 -6.84
C LEU A 68 -5.36 7.91 -7.77
N VAL A 69 -5.88 6.95 -8.54
CA VAL A 69 -7.04 7.16 -9.41
C VAL A 69 -8.29 7.48 -8.59
N PHE A 70 -8.51 6.81 -7.46
CA PHE A 70 -9.63 7.08 -6.56
C PHE A 70 -9.60 8.50 -6.01
N PHE A 71 -8.44 8.96 -5.49
CA PHE A 71 -8.26 10.32 -4.99
C PHE A 71 -8.39 11.37 -6.10
N LYS A 72 -7.84 11.10 -7.29
CA LYS A 72 -8.01 11.97 -8.46
C LYS A 72 -9.48 12.09 -8.87
N ARG A 73 -10.23 10.97 -8.89
CA ARG A 73 -11.66 10.96 -9.23
C ARG A 73 -12.53 11.69 -8.21
N ARG A 74 -12.14 11.68 -6.94
CA ARG A 74 -12.83 12.45 -5.90
C ARG A 74 -12.51 13.95 -5.90
N GLY A 75 -11.63 14.43 -6.80
CA GLY A 75 -11.23 15.84 -6.85
C GLY A 75 -10.40 16.28 -5.63
N TRP A 76 -9.68 15.34 -5.02
CA TRP A 76 -8.78 15.66 -3.89
C TRP A 76 -7.44 16.24 -4.36
N PHE A 77 -7.09 15.98 -5.61
CA PHE A 77 -6.00 16.62 -6.35
C PHE A 77 -6.48 17.89 -7.06
#